data_AF-A0ABD1S9D8-F1
#
_entry.id   AF-A0ABD1S9D8-F1
#
_cell.length_a   1.000
_cell.length_b   1.000
_cell.length_c   1.000
_cell.angle_alpha   90.00
_cell.angle_beta   90.00
_cell.angle_gamma   90.00
#
_symmetry.space_group_name_H-M   'P 1'
#
loop_
_entity.id
_entity.type
_entity.pdbx_description
1 polymer ?
#
loop_
_entity_poly.entity_id
_entity_poly.type
_entity_poly.pdbx_seq_one_letter_code
_entity_poly.pdbx_strand_id
1 'polypeptide(L)'
;MAAKHVEKRDPVAGESLGACEDPVWCEEERVVEEFVMEQRCGGVRDGAAGKLGLREIGPRTIVYAEAVPGVLDAASREFAGTEEMIRVREMLFGLWERFGLLPLQL
;
A
#
# COMPACT_ATOMS: atom_id res chain seq x y z
N MET A 1 -0.66 -7.02 0.61
CA MET A 1 0.16 -6.21 -0.31
C MET A 1 1.44 -7.00 -0.56
N ALA A 2 1.59 -7.55 -1.76
CA ALA A 2 2.83 -8.25 -2.17
C ALA A 2 3.98 -7.27 -2.46
N ALA A 3 3.68 -5.96 -2.48
CA ALA A 3 4.66 -4.89 -2.63
C ALA A 3 5.26 -4.50 -1.28
N LYS A 4 6.59 -4.47 -1.22
CA LYS A 4 7.39 -3.89 -0.15
C LYS A 4 7.74 -2.45 -0.54
N HIS A 5 7.47 -1.51 0.36
CA HIS A 5 7.96 -0.13 0.22
C HIS A 5 9.49 -0.12 0.32
N VAL A 6 10.15 0.53 -0.63
CA VAL A 6 11.61 0.60 -0.73
C VAL A 6 12.09 1.91 -0.15
N GLU A 7 11.67 3.02 -0.77
CA GLU A 7 12.10 4.34 -0.37
C GLU A 7 11.13 5.43 -0.82
N LYS A 8 11.34 6.60 -0.22
CA LYS A 8 10.69 7.86 -0.57
C LYS A 8 11.77 8.85 -0.97
N ARG A 9 11.67 9.44 -2.16
CA ARG A 9 12.70 10.34 -2.71
C ARG A 9 12.14 11.45 -3.59
N ASP A 10 12.97 12.45 -3.86
CA ASP A 10 12.63 13.53 -4.78
C ASP A 10 12.58 13.02 -6.24
N PRO A 11 11.68 13.58 -7.07
CA PRO A 11 11.58 13.25 -8.48
C PRO A 11 12.82 13.69 -9.27
N VAL A 12 13.35 12.81 -10.12
CA VAL A 12 14.47 13.11 -11.05
C VAL A 12 13.95 13.26 -12.48
N ALA A 13 14.46 14.25 -13.21
CA ALA A 13 14.10 14.49 -14.60
C ALA A 13 14.39 13.25 -15.48
N GLY A 14 13.48 12.94 -16.41
CA GLY A 14 13.54 11.77 -17.28
C GLY A 14 12.92 10.49 -16.69
N GLU A 15 12.52 10.48 -15.42
CA GLU A 15 11.91 9.31 -14.76
C GLU A 15 10.38 9.27 -14.81
N SER A 16 9.75 10.26 -15.46
CA SER A 16 8.28 10.31 -15.53
C SER A 16 7.67 9.16 -16.33
N LEU A 17 8.48 8.42 -17.10
CA LEU A 17 8.06 7.30 -17.95
C LEU A 17 6.87 7.65 -18.88
N GLY A 18 6.78 8.92 -19.29
CA GLY A 18 5.71 9.43 -20.15
C GLY A 18 4.40 9.78 -19.43
N ALA A 19 4.37 9.75 -18.09
CA ALA A 19 3.21 10.17 -17.32
C ALA A 19 2.96 11.69 -17.38
N CYS A 20 4.03 12.49 -17.44
CA CYS A 20 4.00 13.96 -17.60
C CYS A 20 5.37 14.51 -18.03
N GLU A 21 5.42 15.80 -18.38
CA GLU A 21 6.67 16.49 -18.72
C GLU A 21 7.56 16.73 -17.49
N ASP A 22 8.88 16.79 -17.67
CA ASP A 22 9.86 16.92 -16.58
C ASP A 22 9.62 18.13 -15.64
N PRO A 23 9.24 19.34 -16.13
CA PRO A 23 8.95 20.45 -15.24
C PRO A 23 7.76 20.17 -14.30
N VAL A 24 6.79 19.38 -14.76
CA VAL A 24 5.61 18.97 -13.97
C VAL A 24 5.97 17.79 -13.05
N TRP A 25 6.86 16.90 -13.50
CA TRP A 25 7.33 15.77 -12.70
C TRP A 25 8.17 16.22 -11.49
N CYS A 26 9.06 17.20 -11.70
CA CYS A 26 10.01 17.71 -10.73
C CYS A 26 9.54 18.94 -9.93
N GLU A 27 8.23 19.16 -9.79
CA GLU A 27 7.72 20.23 -8.93
C GLU A 27 8.10 20.03 -7.45
N GLU A 28 8.31 21.13 -6.71
CA GLU A 28 8.85 21.12 -5.33
C GLU A 28 7.99 20.33 -4.33
N GLU A 29 6.69 20.16 -4.58
CA GLU A 29 5.77 19.42 -3.69
C GLU A 29 5.59 17.94 -4.07
N ARG A 30 6.30 17.46 -5.10
CA ARG A 30 6.18 16.07 -5.57
C ARG A 30 7.18 15.16 -4.90
N VAL A 31 6.75 13.90 -4.77
CA VAL A 31 7.59 12.84 -4.21
C VAL A 31 7.35 11.53 -4.93
N VAL A 32 8.40 10.73 -5.04
CA VAL A 32 8.36 9.38 -5.59
C VAL A 32 8.40 8.39 -4.44
N GLU A 33 7.39 7.53 -4.37
CA GLU A 33 7.32 6.41 -3.44
C GLU A 33 7.59 5.12 -4.22
N GLU A 34 8.70 4.43 -3.93
CA GLU A 34 9.13 3.24 -4.65
C GLU A 34 8.64 1.96 -3.95
N PHE A 35 8.15 1.01 -4.74
CA PHE A 35 7.63 -0.27 -4.26
C PHE A 35 8.14 -1.43 -5.13
N VAL A 36 8.59 -2.51 -4.48
CA VAL A 36 9.04 -3.74 -5.14
C VAL A 36 8.08 -4.89 -4.83
N MET A 37 7.63 -5.59 -5.88
CA MET A 37 6.93 -6.87 -5.78
C MET A 37 7.83 -7.99 -6.31
N GLU A 38 8.30 -8.88 -5.44
CA GLU A 38 9.15 -10.01 -5.84
C GLU A 38 8.35 -11.16 -6.47
N GLN A 39 7.06 -11.25 -6.14
CA GLN A 39 6.17 -12.27 -6.69
C GLN A 39 5.72 -11.88 -8.10
N ARG A 40 5.79 -12.83 -9.04
CA ARG A 40 5.17 -12.67 -10.36
C ARG A 40 3.64 -12.63 -10.21
N CYS A 41 3.09 -11.43 -10.21
CA CYS A 41 1.65 -11.21 -10.34
C CYS A 41 1.27 -11.20 -11.83
N GLY A 42 0.28 -12.01 -12.23
CA GLY A 42 -0.31 -11.92 -13.56
C GLY A 42 -1.46 -10.91 -13.57
N GLY A 43 -1.35 -9.83 -14.34
CA GLY A 43 -2.42 -8.84 -14.52
C GLY A 43 -2.02 -7.39 -14.22
N VAL A 44 -3.03 -6.50 -14.22
CA VAL A 44 -2.90 -5.07 -13.88
C VAL A 44 -2.57 -4.95 -12.38
N ARG A 45 -1.62 -4.06 -12.06
CA ARG A 45 -1.27 -3.71 -10.68
C ARG A 45 -2.12 -2.51 -10.26
N ASP A 46 -2.84 -2.64 -9.16
CA ASP A 46 -3.64 -1.56 -8.59
C ASP A 46 -2.77 -0.67 -7.68
N GLY A 47 -2.95 0.64 -7.79
CA GLY A 47 -2.29 1.64 -6.97
C GLY A 47 -3.28 2.73 -6.58
N ALA A 48 -3.09 3.31 -5.39
CA ALA A 48 -3.88 4.43 -4.89
C ALA A 48 -2.95 5.52 -4.38
N ALA A 49 -3.23 6.77 -4.75
CA ALA A 49 -2.51 7.95 -4.28
C ALA A 49 -3.52 8.93 -3.67
N GLY A 50 -3.16 9.54 -2.55
CA GLY A 50 -4.02 10.45 -1.80
C GLY A 50 -3.51 10.67 -0.39
N LYS A 51 -4.28 11.39 0.44
CA LYS A 51 -3.95 11.60 1.85
C LYS A 51 -4.29 10.33 2.64
N LEU A 52 -3.35 9.39 2.69
CA LEU A 52 -3.53 8.10 3.34
C LEU A 52 -2.88 8.08 4.73
N GLY A 53 -3.61 7.59 5.72
CA GLY A 53 -3.09 7.17 7.01
C GLY A 53 -2.82 5.67 7.02
N LEU A 54 -1.92 5.23 7.90
CA LEU A 54 -1.58 3.81 8.09
C LEU A 54 -1.71 3.41 9.55
N ARG A 55 -2.12 2.16 9.79
CA ARG A 55 -2.07 1.53 11.12
C ARG A 55 -1.67 0.06 11.02
N GLU A 56 -0.70 -0.32 11.84
CA GLU A 56 -0.37 -1.73 12.08
C GLU A 56 -1.43 -2.36 12.97
N ILE A 57 -2.01 -3.48 12.52
CA ILE A 57 -3.04 -4.23 13.26
C ILE A 57 -2.60 -5.66 13.58
N GLY A 58 -1.39 -6.03 13.18
CA GLY A 58 -0.81 -7.35 13.42
C GLY A 58 0.66 -7.39 13.01
N PRO A 59 1.36 -8.53 13.24
CA PRO A 59 2.80 -8.65 13.00
C PRO A 59 3.20 -8.46 11.53
N ARG A 60 2.25 -8.61 10.60
CA ARG A 60 2.46 -8.48 9.15
C ARG A 60 1.26 -7.89 8.41
N THR A 61 0.35 -7.25 9.14
CA THR A 61 -0.88 -6.66 8.57
C THR A 61 -0.95 -5.18 8.90
N ILE A 62 -1.05 -4.39 7.83
CA ILE A 62 -1.18 -2.94 7.88
C ILE A 62 -2.48 -2.58 7.16
N VAL A 63 -3.26 -1.70 7.78
CA VAL A 63 -4.44 -1.07 7.20
C VAL A 63 -4.05 0.32 6.71
N TYR A 64 -4.39 0.62 5.47
CA TYR A 64 -4.31 1.97 4.90
C TYR A 64 -5.72 2.50 4.73
N ALA A 65 -5.96 3.76 5.09
CA ALA A 65 -7.26 4.40 4.89
C ALA A 65 -7.07 5.89 4.66
N GLU A 66 -8.12 6.61 4.25
CA GLU A 66 -8.07 8.06 4.18
C GLU A 66 -7.67 8.66 5.55
N ALA A 67 -6.80 9.67 5.54
CA ALA A 67 -6.29 10.35 6.73
C ALA A 67 -7.32 11.34 7.31
N VAL A 68 -8.55 10.86 7.48
CA VAL A 68 -9.66 11.54 8.15
C VAL A 68 -9.79 10.99 9.57
N PRO A 69 -9.95 11.85 10.59
CA PRO A 69 -10.13 11.41 11.97
C PRO A 69 -11.26 10.38 12.09
N GLY A 70 -10.99 9.27 12.79
CA GLY A 70 -11.98 8.22 13.05
C GLY A 70 -12.11 7.14 11.96
N VAL A 71 -11.76 7.42 10.69
CA VAL A 71 -11.82 6.41 9.61
C VAL A 71 -10.76 5.33 9.81
N LEU A 72 -9.51 5.74 10.07
CA LEU A 72 -8.42 4.80 10.35
C LEU A 72 -8.69 3.97 11.62
N ASP A 73 -9.32 4.56 12.65
CA ASP A 73 -9.72 3.86 13.87
C ASP A 73 -10.82 2.82 13.60
N ALA A 74 -11.84 3.21 12.83
CA ALA A 74 -12.94 2.32 12.45
C ALA A 74 -12.42 1.14 11.62
N ALA A 75 -11.63 1.42 10.58
CA ALA A 75 -11.04 0.40 9.72
C ALA A 75 -10.14 -0.56 10.52
N SER A 76 -9.34 -0.04 11.45
CA SER A 76 -8.47 -0.89 12.28
C SER A 76 -9.25 -1.81 13.22
N ARG A 77 -10.42 -1.39 13.72
CA ARG A 77 -11.30 -2.23 14.53
C ARG A 77 -12.00 -3.29 13.68
N GLU A 78 -12.50 -2.90 12.52
CA GLU A 78 -13.17 -3.79 11.58
C GLU A 78 -12.24 -4.93 11.12
N PHE A 79 -10.99 -4.61 10.83
CA PHE A 79 -10.01 -5.58 10.33
C PHE A 79 -9.14 -6.23 11.41
N ALA A 80 -9.40 -6.01 12.69
CA ALA A 80 -8.56 -6.52 13.78
C ALA A 80 -8.40 -8.06 13.76
N GLY A 81 -9.39 -8.80 13.25
CA GLY A 81 -9.35 -10.28 13.13
C GLY A 81 -8.61 -10.82 11.90
N THR A 82 -7.91 -9.98 11.15
CA THR A 82 -7.28 -10.38 9.88
C THR A 82 -6.15 -11.40 10.08
N GLU A 83 -5.37 -11.27 11.15
CA GLU A 83 -4.25 -12.19 11.39
C GLU A 83 -4.73 -13.61 11.73
N GLU A 84 -5.83 -13.75 12.47
CA GLU A 84 -6.48 -15.04 12.72
C GLU A 84 -6.94 -15.70 11.42
N MET A 85 -7.54 -14.91 10.51
CA MET A 85 -7.94 -15.40 9.20
C MET A 85 -6.74 -15.86 8.36
N ILE A 86 -5.63 -15.13 8.39
CA ILE A 86 -4.40 -15.50 7.67
C ILE A 86 -3.84 -16.81 8.23
N ARG A 87 -3.76 -16.98 9.55
CA ARG A 87 -3.25 -18.22 10.17
C ARG A 87 -4.06 -19.44 9.79
N VAL A 88 -5.39 -19.35 9.79
CA VAL A 88 -6.26 -20.45 9.34
C VAL A 88 -5.98 -20.80 7.89
N ARG A 89 -5.79 -19.79 7.03
CA ARG A 89 -5.46 -20.00 5.62
C ARG A 89 -4.09 -20.63 5.43
N GLU A 90 -3.09 -20.22 6.20
CA GLU A 90 -1.74 -20.81 6.11
C GLU A 90 -1.71 -22.25 6.59
N MET A 91 -2.51 -22.61 7.58
CA MET A 91 -2.69 -23.99 8.00
C MET A 91 -3.24 -24.85 6.84
N LEU A 92 -4.13 -24.29 6.01
CA LEU A 92 -4.75 -25.00 4.90
C LEU A 92 -3.88 -25.05 3.63
N PHE A 93 -3.05 -24.01 3.39
CA PHE A 93 -2.40 -23.81 2.08
C PHE A 93 -0.90 -23.43 2.14
N GLY A 94 -0.28 -23.34 3.32
CA GLY A 94 1.12 -22.95 3.52
C GLY A 94 1.33 -21.44 3.75
N LEU A 95 2.56 -21.05 4.12
CA LEU A 95 2.94 -19.67 4.52
C LEU A 95 2.78 -18.63 3.39
N TRP A 96 2.27 -17.45 3.74
CA TRP A 96 2.18 -16.28 2.85
C TRP A 96 2.83 -15.06 3.53
N GLU A 97 3.71 -14.37 2.81
CA GLU A 97 4.64 -13.42 3.44
C GLU A 97 3.99 -12.12 3.95
N ARG A 98 3.00 -11.52 3.26
CA ARG A 98 2.29 -10.28 3.72
C ARG A 98 0.87 -10.08 3.16
N PHE A 99 -0.04 -9.61 4.02
CA PHE A 99 -1.40 -9.18 3.69
C PHE A 99 -1.61 -7.69 4.03
N GLY A 100 -2.26 -6.95 3.15
CA GLY A 100 -2.59 -5.54 3.37
C GLY A 100 -3.97 -5.30 2.78
N LEU A 101 -4.79 -4.56 3.51
CA LEU A 101 -6.17 -4.27 3.16
C LEU A 101 -6.32 -2.77 2.90
N LEU A 102 -6.99 -2.43 1.81
CA LEU A 102 -7.33 -1.06 1.42
C LEU A 102 -8.85 -0.99 1.28
N PRO A 103 -9.59 -0.48 2.28
CA PRO A 103 -11.01 -0.20 2.13
C PRO A 103 -11.19 1.03 1.23
N LEU A 104 -11.89 0.85 0.11
CA LEU A 104 -12.30 1.93 -0.78
C LEU A 104 -13.69 2.42 -0.36
N GLN A 105 -13.89 3.74 -0.24
CA GLN A 105 -15.25 4.29 -0.29
C GLN A 105 -15.64 4.46 -1.77
N LEU A 106 -16.82 3.94 -2.13
CA LEU A 106 -17.45 4.11 -3.45
C LEU A 106 -17.91 5.55 -3.66
#